data_AF-A0A941NJQ6-F1
#
_entry.id   AF-A0A941NJQ6-F1
#
_cell.length_a   1.000
_cell.length_b   1.000
_cell.length_c   1.000
_cell.angle_alpha   90.00
_cell.angle_beta   90.00
_cell.angle_gamma   90.00
#
_symmetry.space_group_name_H-M   'P 1'
#
loop_
_entity.id
_entity.type
_entity.pdbx_description
1 polymer ?
#
loop_
_entity_poly.entity_id
_entity_poly.type
_entity_poly.pdbx_seq_one_letter_code
_entity_poly.pdbx_strand_id
1 'polypeptide(L)'
;MALAKSGHDRQNKILLSTGEIMRLASDFAEEHGADACDYAYRAVVNFEAEGEGERAYLWFLLLVMLGDIASNRLNPDKPLTIH
;
A
#
# COMPACT_ATOMS: atom_id res chain seq x y z
N MET A 1 33.85 -29.38 -1.35
CA MET A 1 33.90 -28.25 -2.31
C MET A 1 32.49 -28.00 -2.81
N ALA A 2 32.08 -26.74 -2.77
CA ALA A 2 30.70 -26.28 -2.82
C ALA A 2 29.99 -26.50 -4.17
N LEU A 3 28.68 -26.75 -4.12
CA LEU A 3 27.74 -26.20 -5.11
C LEU A 3 26.56 -25.61 -4.34
N ALA A 4 26.59 -24.28 -4.24
CA ALA A 4 25.55 -23.46 -3.64
C ALA A 4 24.21 -23.73 -4.35
N LYS A 5 23.20 -24.12 -3.59
CA LYS A 5 21.81 -23.98 -4.01
C LYS A 5 21.51 -22.48 -4.03
N SER A 6 21.74 -21.85 -5.18
CA SER A 6 21.21 -20.53 -5.48
C SER A 6 19.69 -20.64 -5.49
N GLY A 7 19.08 -20.43 -4.32
CA GLY A 7 17.69 -20.03 -4.22
C GLY A 7 17.55 -18.69 -4.92
N HIS A 8 17.29 -18.75 -6.23
CA HIS A 8 16.56 -17.69 -6.91
C HIS A 8 15.17 -17.72 -6.27
N ASP A 9 15.07 -17.07 -5.12
CA ASP A 9 13.81 -16.61 -4.60
C ASP A 9 13.29 -15.66 -5.67
N ARG A 10 12.47 -16.23 -6.54
CA ARG A 10 11.90 -15.57 -7.70
C ARG A 10 10.94 -14.58 -7.08
N GLN A 11 11.46 -13.42 -6.70
CA GLN A 11 10.73 -12.30 -6.11
C GLN A 11 9.45 -12.16 -6.92
N ASN A 12 8.38 -12.69 -6.36
CA ASN A 12 7.07 -12.60 -6.95
C ASN A 12 6.67 -11.17 -6.62
N LYS A 13 7.14 -10.22 -7.45
CA LYS A 13 6.71 -8.82 -7.37
C LYS A 13 5.20 -8.90 -7.37
N ILE A 14 4.59 -8.63 -6.22
CA ILE A 14 3.15 -8.60 -6.10
C ILE A 14 2.74 -7.37 -6.91
N LEU A 15 2.42 -7.60 -8.18
CA LEU A 15 1.90 -6.59 -9.08
C LEU A 15 0.44 -6.42 -8.71
N LEU A 16 0.20 -5.67 -7.62
CA LEU A 16 -1.14 -5.23 -7.28
C LEU A 16 -1.59 -4.25 -8.36
N SER A 17 -2.73 -4.55 -8.96
CA SER A 17 -3.44 -3.59 -9.79
C SER A 17 -3.90 -2.41 -8.93
N THR A 18 -4.12 -1.26 -9.57
CA THR A 18 -4.66 -0.07 -8.89
C THR A 18 -6.00 -0.37 -8.21
N GLY A 19 -6.84 -1.24 -8.79
CA GLY A 19 -8.10 -1.66 -8.18
C GLY A 19 -7.92 -2.46 -6.89
N GLU A 20 -6.90 -3.32 -6.82
CA GLU A 20 -6.57 -4.06 -5.60
C GLU A 20 -6.03 -3.14 -4.50
N ILE A 21 -5.19 -2.16 -4.86
CA ILE A 21 -4.70 -1.15 -3.90
C ILE A 21 -5.85 -0.29 -3.38
N MET A 22 -6.78 0.12 -4.25
CA MET A 22 -7.96 0.89 -3.85
C MET A 22 -8.85 0.10 -2.89
N ARG A 23 -9.09 -1.18 -3.17
CA ARG A 23 -9.88 -2.05 -2.28
C ARG A 23 -9.18 -2.21 -0.92
N LEU A 24 -7.88 -2.46 -0.93
CA LEU A 24 -7.09 -2.56 0.30
C LEU A 24 -7.14 -1.26 1.11
N ALA A 25 -7.05 -0.09 0.47
CA ALA A 25 -7.18 1.21 1.15
C ALA A 25 -8.56 1.41 1.74
N SER A 26 -9.62 0.98 1.05
CA SER A 26 -10.99 1.04 1.54
C SER A 26 -11.18 0.16 2.77
N ASP A 27 -10.78 -1.11 2.70
CA ASP A 27 -10.88 -2.07 3.80
C ASP A 27 -10.08 -1.55 5.02
N PHE A 28 -8.88 -1.00 4.78
CA PHE A 28 -8.03 -0.44 5.83
C PHE A 28 -8.61 0.84 6.46
N ALA A 29 -9.25 1.70 5.66
CA ALA A 29 -9.95 2.88 6.16
C ALA A 29 -11.19 2.51 6.98
N GLU A 30 -11.92 1.47 6.58
CA GLU A 30 -13.06 0.94 7.35
C GLU A 30 -12.59 0.38 8.70
N GLU A 31 -11.48 -0.37 8.72
CA GLU A 31 -10.93 -0.99 9.93
C GLU A 31 -10.38 0.05 10.93
N HIS A 32 -9.66 1.07 10.44
CA HIS A 32 -8.90 1.99 11.30
C HIS A 32 -9.47 3.41 11.39
N GLY A 33 -10.49 3.74 10.60
CA GLY A 33 -11.16 5.03 10.63
C GLY A 33 -10.20 6.21 10.47
N ALA A 34 -10.33 7.21 11.36
CA ALA A 34 -9.54 8.44 11.32
C ALA A 34 -8.02 8.23 11.48
N ASP A 35 -7.61 7.10 12.07
CA ASP A 35 -6.20 6.81 12.36
C ASP A 35 -5.48 6.11 11.19
N ALA A 36 -6.22 5.68 10.15
CA ALA A 36 -5.68 4.93 9.02
C ALA A 36 -4.48 5.63 8.34
N CYS A 37 -4.59 6.95 8.11
CA CYS A 37 -3.51 7.73 7.52
C CYS A 37 -2.26 7.80 8.41
N ASP A 38 -2.42 7.87 9.74
CA ASP A 38 -1.29 7.88 10.67
C ASP A 38 -0.56 6.54 10.65
N TYR A 39 -1.30 5.42 10.70
CA TYR A 39 -0.70 4.09 10.61
C TYR A 39 0.07 3.89 9.31
N ALA A 40 -0.52 4.26 8.17
CA ALA A 40 0.15 4.13 6.88
C ALA A 40 1.42 5.01 6.81
N TYR A 41 1.35 6.26 7.29
CA TYR A 41 2.52 7.14 7.36
C TYR A 41 3.65 6.56 8.21
N ARG A 42 3.34 6.04 9.40
CA ARG A 42 4.34 5.44 10.30
C ARG A 42 4.95 4.18 9.69
N ALA A 43 4.16 3.38 8.98
CA ALA A 43 4.66 2.22 8.25
C ALA A 43 5.66 2.63 7.15
N VAL A 44 5.36 3.67 6.36
CA VAL A 44 6.29 4.21 5.35
C VAL A 44 7.63 4.59 6.01
N VAL A 45 7.59 5.42 7.06
CA VAL A 45 8.81 5.90 7.72
C VAL A 45 9.63 4.76 8.30
N ASN A 46 8.99 3.77 8.92
CA ASN A 46 9.68 2.62 9.50
C ASN A 46 10.35 1.76 8.42
N PHE A 47 9.66 1.43 7.33
CA PHE A 47 10.24 0.62 6.26
C PHE A 47 11.34 1.35 5.48
N GLU A 48 11.23 2.67 5.28
CA GLU A 48 12.33 3.47 4.72
C GLU A 48 13.57 3.41 5.62
N ALA A 49 13.40 3.57 6.93
CA ALA A 49 14.50 3.50 7.89
C ALA A 49 15.16 2.11 7.96
N GLU A 50 14.40 1.06 7.71
CA GLU A 50 14.87 -0.34 7.64
C GLU A 50 15.51 -0.70 6.29
N GLY A 51 15.42 0.18 5.28
CA GLY A 51 15.90 -0.10 3.91
C GLY A 51 14.96 -1.01 3.10
N GLU A 52 13.74 -1.23 3.58
CA GLU A 52 12.69 -2.06 2.99
C GLU A 52 11.87 -1.28 1.94
N GLY A 53 12.57 -0.74 0.93
CA GLY A 53 12.00 0.23 -0.01
C GLY A 53 10.75 -0.25 -0.78
N GLU A 54 10.66 -1.54 -1.12
CA GLU A 54 9.45 -2.08 -1.78
C GLU A 54 8.23 -2.03 -0.87
N ARG A 55 8.41 -2.33 0.43
CA ARG A 55 7.35 -2.26 1.44
C ARG A 55 6.99 -0.83 1.74
N ALA A 56 7.98 0.05 1.89
CA ALA A 56 7.76 1.48 2.06
C ALA A 56 6.95 2.06 0.89
N TYR A 57 7.29 1.69 -0.34
CA TYR A 57 6.57 2.13 -1.53
C TYR A 57 5.12 1.64 -1.57
N LEU A 58 4.85 0.39 -1.20
CA LEU A 58 3.48 -0.11 -1.08
C LEU A 58 2.66 0.71 -0.07
N TRP A 59 3.21 0.94 1.12
CA TRP A 59 2.55 1.75 2.15
C TRP A 59 2.38 3.21 1.74
N PHE A 60 3.30 3.75 0.94
CA PHE A 60 3.18 5.08 0.37
C PHE A 60 2.01 5.16 -0.62
N LEU A 61 1.87 4.20 -1.52
CA LEU A 61 0.72 4.12 -2.43
C LEU A 61 -0.60 4.01 -1.65
N LEU A 62 -0.61 3.20 -0.58
CA LEU A 62 -1.78 3.07 0.29
C LEU A 62 -2.13 4.39 0.98
N LEU A 63 -1.13 5.11 1.50
CA LEU A 63 -1.29 6.41 2.14
C LEU A 63 -1.88 7.46 1.18
N VAL A 64 -1.46 7.46 -0.09
CA VAL A 64 -2.04 8.35 -1.12
C VAL A 64 -3.53 8.07 -1.29
N MET A 65 -3.92 6.80 -1.47
CA MET A 65 -5.32 6.42 -1.63
C MET A 65 -6.15 6.75 -0.39
N LEU A 66 -5.61 6.51 0.80
CA LEU A 66 -6.25 6.88 2.07
C LEU A 66 -6.46 8.38 2.18
N GLY A 67 -5.49 9.20 1.76
CA GLY A 67 -5.62 10.65 1.73
C GLY A 67 -6.75 11.11 0.80
N ASP A 68 -6.90 10.46 -0.35
CA ASP A 68 -7.98 10.73 -1.30
C ASP A 68 -9.36 10.27 -0.79
N ILE A 69 -9.45 9.11 -0.13
CA ILE A 69 -10.67 8.62 0.53
C ILE A 69 -11.07 9.56 1.66
N ALA A 70 -10.14 9.91 2.56
CA ALA A 70 -10.39 10.82 3.68
C ALA A 70 -10.79 12.22 3.22
N SER A 71 -10.26 12.67 2.09
CA SER A 71 -10.65 13.93 1.44
C SER A 71 -11.94 13.84 0.62
N ASN A 72 -12.59 12.66 0.59
CA ASN A 72 -13.80 12.38 -0.18
C ASN A 72 -13.62 12.62 -1.71
N ARG A 73 -12.38 12.57 -2.20
CA ARG A 73 -12.03 12.68 -3.63
C ARG A 73 -12.24 11.35 -4.36
N LEU A 74 -12.04 10.26 -3.64
CA LEU A 74 -12.37 8.91 -4.06
C LEU A 74 -13.50 8.39 -3.17
N ASN A 75 -14.59 7.97 -3.79
CA ASN A 75 -15.64 7.24 -3.10
C ASN A 75 -15.54 5.76 -3.53
N PRO A 76 -15.10 4.85 -2.65
CA PRO A 76 -14.92 3.44 -3.00
C PRO A 76 -16.22 2.74 -3.42
N ASP A 77 -17.39 3.25 -2.98
CA ASP A 77 -18.71 2.70 -3.28
C ASP A 77 -19.40 3.34 -4.49
N LYS A 78 -18.78 4.34 -5.12
CA LYS A 78 -19.35 5.05 -6.27
C LYS A 78 -18.40 5.01 -7.46
N PRO A 79 -18.93 4.94 -8.70
CA PRO A 79 -18.10 5.06 -9.88
C PRO A 79 -17.33 6.39 -9.89
N LEU A 80 -16.04 6.32 -10.22
CA LEU A 80 -15.16 7.47 -10.42
C LEU A 80 -15.84 8.48 -11.34
N THR A 81 -16.23 9.62 -10.77
CA THR A 81 -16.84 10.71 -11.54
C THR A 81 -15.72 11.68 -11.92
N ILE A 82 -15.29 11.64 -13.18
CA ILE A 82 -14.39 12.65 -13.74
C ILE A 82 -15.26 13.83 -14.17
N HIS A 83 -15.06 14.99 -13.56
CA HIS A 83 -15.64 16.26 -14.00
C HIS A 83 -14.74 16.96 -15.01
#